data_AF-A0A1G1XP97-F1
#
_entry.id   AF-A0A1G1XP97-F1
#
_cell.length_a   1.000
_cell.length_b   1.000
_cell.length_c   1.000
_cell.angle_alpha   90.00
_cell.angle_beta   90.00
_cell.angle_gamma   90.00
#
_symmetry.space_group_name_H-M   'P 1'
#
loop_
_entity.id
_entity.type
_entity.pdbx_description
1 polymer ?
#
loop_
_entity_poly.entity_id
_entity_poly.type
_entity_poly.pdbx_seq_one_letter_code
_entity_poly.pdbx_strand_id
1 'polypeptide(L)'
;MKKTLIFILILVLLYCSLALFAFAQQPTNIESISSVNQVQALEKQIDLLNQMNIKILNTIYWALGGLITVFLAIVGLNFFQNFSLNKSRIEAIKDKMNNELKEELSKLQDQNKKNLESLNIKVESKIKSEVSSSLAQFKSKVDQLKDDYNDMRRESLIRRAFEHKSKKQLGYILNLTEVLELDIKKRWDFRISESLELISGCLDSAFTNSDSLTRLQKALNSLPPEYAVQKKLIEAKMKL
;
A
#
# COMPACT_ATOMS: atom_id res chain seq x y z
N MET A 1 -5.84 -37.71 38.85
CA MET A 1 -4.64 -38.55 39.05
C MET A 1 -4.59 -39.25 40.40
N LYS A 2 -4.71 -38.56 41.55
CA LYS A 2 -4.64 -39.25 42.87
C LYS A 2 -5.66 -40.39 43.01
N LYS A 3 -6.91 -40.20 42.57
CA LYS A 3 -7.98 -41.21 42.68
C LYS A 3 -7.76 -42.45 41.80
N THR A 4 -7.22 -42.29 40.59
CA THR A 4 -6.92 -43.43 39.69
C THR A 4 -5.73 -44.24 40.15
N LEU A 5 -4.71 -43.58 40.72
CA LEU A 5 -3.52 -44.26 41.25
C LEU A 5 -3.86 -45.06 42.52
N ILE A 6 -4.72 -44.50 43.39
CA ILE A 6 -5.28 -45.23 44.54
C ILE A 6 -6.10 -46.45 44.09
N PHE A 7 -6.92 -46.32 43.04
CA PHE A 7 -7.73 -47.43 42.55
C PHE A 7 -6.88 -48.59 41.99
N ILE A 8 -5.82 -48.29 41.24
CA ILE A 8 -4.89 -49.30 40.72
C ILE A 8 -4.13 -49.98 41.87
N LEU A 9 -3.70 -49.23 42.88
CA LEU A 9 -3.03 -49.80 44.06
C LEU A 9 -3.95 -50.77 44.82
N ILE A 10 -5.21 -50.39 45.01
CA ILE A 10 -6.23 -51.24 45.64
C ILE A 10 -6.45 -52.52 44.83
N LEU A 11 -6.51 -52.42 43.49
CA LEU A 11 -6.73 -53.57 42.61
C LEU A 11 -5.56 -54.55 42.62
N VAL A 12 -4.32 -54.05 42.69
CA VAL A 12 -3.10 -54.86 42.85
C VAL A 12 -3.07 -55.55 44.22
N LEU A 13 -3.42 -54.83 45.30
CA LEU A 13 -3.54 -55.42 46.64
C LEU A 13 -4.60 -56.52 46.69
N LEU A 14 -5.74 -56.31 46.01
CA LEU A 14 -6.82 -57.29 45.95
C LEU A 14 -6.39 -58.56 45.17
N TYR A 15 -5.70 -58.38 44.03
CA TYR A 15 -5.16 -59.50 43.25
C TYR A 15 -4.10 -60.29 44.01
N CYS A 16 -3.23 -59.59 44.77
CA CYS A 16 -2.21 -60.20 45.60
C CYS A 16 -2.83 -61.03 46.75
N SER A 17 -3.91 -60.51 47.36
CA SER A 17 -4.64 -61.23 48.41
C SER A 17 -5.36 -62.49 47.90
N LEU A 18 -5.90 -62.46 46.67
CA LEU A 18 -6.52 -63.65 46.06
C LEU A 18 -5.49 -64.75 45.74
N ALA A 19 -4.30 -64.36 45.27
CA ALA A 19 -3.23 -65.31 44.95
C ALA A 19 -2.68 -66.01 46.21
N LEU A 20 -2.56 -65.28 47.32
CA LEU A 20 -2.18 -65.85 48.62
C LEU A 20 -3.22 -66.86 49.13
N PHE A 21 -4.52 -66.61 48.91
CA PHE A 21 -5.59 -67.49 49.35
C PHE A 21 -5.62 -68.83 48.59
N ALA A 22 -5.31 -68.81 47.28
CA ALA A 22 -5.25 -70.03 46.46
C ALA A 22 -4.08 -70.96 46.84
N PHE A 23 -3.00 -70.41 47.41
CA PHE A 23 -1.82 -71.20 47.83
C PHE A 23 -2.03 -71.90 49.19
N ALA A 24 -2.92 -71.39 50.04
CA ALA A 24 -3.16 -71.91 51.37
C ALA A 24 -3.94 -73.25 51.41
N GLN A 25 -4.46 -73.74 50.28
CA GLN A 25 -5.33 -74.92 50.23
C GLN A 25 -4.66 -76.24 49.79
N GLN A 26 -3.33 -76.37 49.83
CA GLN A 26 -2.70 -77.67 49.52
C GLN A 26 -2.80 -78.65 50.71
N PRO A 27 -3.50 -79.80 50.57
CA PRO A 27 -3.57 -80.81 51.62
C PRO A 27 -2.25 -81.59 51.70
N THR A 28 -1.53 -81.44 52.80
CA THR A 28 -0.39 -82.29 53.15
C THR A 28 -0.91 -83.58 53.76
N ASN A 29 -1.07 -84.62 52.95
CA ASN A 29 -1.32 -85.97 53.45
C ASN A 29 0.03 -86.67 53.68
N ILE A 30 0.42 -86.82 54.95
CA ILE A 30 1.67 -87.48 55.36
C ILE A 30 1.29 -88.86 55.93
N GLU A 31 1.43 -89.91 55.13
CA GLU A 31 1.33 -91.29 55.61
C GLU A 31 2.69 -91.79 56.15
N SER A 32 2.65 -92.43 57.32
CA SER A 32 3.80 -92.98 58.06
C SER A 32 4.31 -94.30 57.48
N ILE A 33 5.63 -94.44 57.30
CA ILE A 33 6.26 -95.60 56.64
C ILE A 33 7.25 -96.33 57.58
N SER A 34 7.21 -97.68 57.56
CA SER A 34 8.03 -98.62 58.34
C SER A 34 9.39 -99.00 57.69
N SER A 35 10.27 -99.63 58.49
CA SER A 35 11.75 -99.56 58.48
C SER A 35 12.56 -100.20 57.33
N VAL A 36 11.96 -100.82 56.31
CA VAL A 36 12.70 -101.27 55.11
C VAL A 36 12.46 -100.33 53.91
N ASN A 37 11.51 -99.40 54.04
CA ASN A 37 11.17 -98.40 53.03
C ASN A 37 11.80 -97.02 53.30
N GLN A 38 12.75 -96.91 54.24
CA GLN A 38 13.34 -95.63 54.64
C GLN A 38 14.14 -94.96 53.52
N VAL A 39 14.89 -95.73 52.72
CA VAL A 39 15.62 -95.18 51.56
C VAL A 39 14.64 -94.62 50.51
N GLN A 40 13.58 -95.37 50.22
CA GLN A 40 12.53 -94.97 49.27
C GLN A 40 11.67 -93.80 49.78
N ALA A 41 11.45 -93.72 51.10
CA ALA A 41 10.77 -92.60 51.74
C ALA A 41 11.62 -91.33 51.75
N LEU A 42 12.94 -91.45 51.94
CA LEU A 42 13.87 -90.33 51.79
C LEU A 42 13.95 -89.83 50.35
N GLU A 43 14.00 -90.71 49.35
CA GLU A 43 13.94 -90.32 47.93
C GLU A 43 12.64 -89.57 47.62
N LYS A 44 11.49 -90.05 48.11
CA LYS A 44 10.21 -89.34 47.96
C LYS A 44 10.16 -87.99 48.67
N GLN A 45 10.79 -87.84 49.83
CA GLN A 45 10.91 -86.55 50.52
C GLN A 45 11.80 -85.57 49.75
N ILE A 46 12.91 -86.05 49.17
CA ILE A 46 13.79 -85.25 48.32
C ILE A 46 13.04 -84.79 47.06
N ASP A 47 12.25 -85.67 46.44
CA ASP A 47 11.44 -85.31 45.27
C ASP A 47 10.33 -84.32 45.62
N LEU A 48 9.67 -84.48 46.76
CA LEU A 48 8.69 -83.51 47.28
C LEU A 48 9.34 -82.15 47.55
N LEU A 49 10.53 -82.13 48.15
CA LEU A 49 11.29 -80.90 48.37
C LEU A 49 11.65 -80.23 47.04
N ASN A 50 12.10 -80.99 46.04
CA ASN A 50 12.39 -80.45 44.71
C ASN A 50 11.13 -79.89 44.03
N GLN A 51 10.00 -80.60 44.09
CA GLN A 51 8.73 -80.11 43.54
C GLN A 51 8.22 -78.85 44.24
N MET A 52 8.35 -78.77 45.57
CA MET A 52 8.02 -77.56 46.33
C MET A 52 8.93 -76.40 45.94
N ASN A 53 10.23 -76.66 45.81
CA ASN A 53 11.20 -75.63 45.45
C ASN A 53 10.90 -75.07 44.04
N ILE A 54 10.57 -75.92 43.07
CA ILE A 54 10.14 -75.51 41.73
C ILE A 54 8.85 -74.67 41.79
N LYS A 55 7.85 -75.07 42.58
CA LYS A 55 6.60 -74.30 42.75
C LYS A 55 6.85 -72.92 43.39
N ILE A 56 7.70 -72.85 44.41
CA ILE A 56 8.10 -71.59 45.06
C ILE A 56 8.80 -70.70 44.05
N LEU A 57 9.78 -71.22 43.31
CA LEU A 57 10.51 -70.48 42.29
C LEU A 57 9.56 -69.92 41.22
N ASN A 58 8.62 -70.74 40.74
CA ASN A 58 7.65 -70.33 39.73
C ASN A 58 6.70 -69.23 40.25
N THR A 59 6.30 -69.30 41.51
CA THR A 59 5.47 -68.27 42.16
C THR A 59 6.22 -66.96 42.30
N ILE A 60 7.51 -67.01 42.66
CA ILE A 60 8.37 -65.84 42.71
C ILE A 60 8.50 -65.21 41.31
N TYR A 61 8.71 -66.02 40.27
CA TYR A 61 8.78 -65.51 38.89
C TYR A 61 7.48 -64.84 38.45
N TRP A 62 6.31 -65.42 38.77
CA TRP A 62 5.02 -64.81 38.47
C TRP A 62 4.79 -63.50 39.23
N ALA A 63 5.13 -63.45 40.52
CA ALA A 63 5.01 -62.23 41.32
C ALA A 63 5.94 -61.12 40.80
N LEU A 64 7.18 -61.47 40.44
CA LEU A 64 8.14 -60.54 39.87
C LEU A 64 7.68 -60.03 38.49
N GLY A 65 7.16 -60.92 37.64
CA GLY A 65 6.59 -60.56 36.34
C GLY A 65 5.38 -59.63 36.47
N GLY A 66 4.49 -59.88 37.43
CA GLY A 66 3.36 -59.01 37.75
C GLY A 66 3.81 -57.61 38.20
N LEU A 67 4.82 -57.53 39.08
CA LEU A 67 5.36 -56.28 39.57
C LEU A 67 6.02 -55.45 38.45
N ILE A 68 6.80 -56.09 37.58
CA ILE A 68 7.39 -55.43 36.40
C ILE A 68 6.30 -54.88 35.47
N THR A 69 5.22 -55.64 35.26
CA THR A 69 4.11 -55.22 34.39
C THR A 69 3.39 -53.99 34.95
N VAL A 70 3.11 -53.96 36.26
CA VAL A 70 2.51 -52.80 36.93
C VAL A 70 3.44 -51.59 36.85
N PHE A 71 4.74 -51.79 37.06
CA PHE A 71 5.72 -50.70 36.94
C PHE A 71 5.74 -50.10 35.53
N LEU A 72 5.80 -50.95 34.49
CA LEU A 72 5.72 -50.52 33.09
C LEU A 72 4.40 -49.78 32.79
N ALA A 73 3.27 -50.24 33.34
CA ALA A 73 1.98 -49.58 33.15
C ALA A 73 1.94 -48.17 33.77
N ILE A 74 2.52 -47.99 34.97
CA ILE A 74 2.59 -46.68 35.63
C ILE A 74 3.48 -45.72 34.83
N VAL A 75 4.64 -46.17 34.38
CA VAL A 75 5.55 -45.36 33.54
C VAL A 75 4.88 -44.99 32.22
N GLY A 76 4.22 -45.94 31.56
CA GLY A 76 3.48 -45.71 30.32
C GLY A 76 2.33 -44.69 30.48
N LEU A 77 1.56 -44.79 31.55
CA LEU A 77 0.48 -43.82 31.85
C LEU A 77 1.02 -42.41 32.11
N ASN A 78 2.12 -42.29 32.85
CA ASN A 78 2.75 -40.98 33.13
C ASN A 78 3.31 -40.37 31.82
N PHE A 79 3.97 -41.18 31.00
CA PHE A 79 4.45 -40.77 29.69
C PHE A 79 3.29 -40.29 28.78
N PHE A 80 2.19 -41.03 28.73
CA PHE A 80 1.02 -40.67 27.91
C PHE A 80 0.37 -39.35 28.37
N GLN A 81 0.24 -39.15 29.68
CA GLN A 81 -0.29 -37.90 30.24
C GLN A 81 0.62 -36.71 29.93
N ASN A 82 1.94 -36.89 30.09
CA ASN A 82 2.91 -35.84 29.77
C ASN A 82 2.88 -35.51 28.27
N PHE A 83 2.77 -36.51 27.39
CA PHE A 83 2.63 -36.31 25.96
C PHE A 83 1.37 -35.53 25.59
N SER A 84 0.23 -35.87 26.19
CA SER A 84 -1.04 -35.14 25.96
C SER A 84 -0.96 -33.68 26.41
N LEU A 85 -0.36 -33.41 27.57
CA LEU A 85 -0.19 -32.04 28.06
C LEU A 85 0.77 -31.25 27.18
N ASN A 86 1.86 -31.87 26.72
CA ASN A 86 2.82 -31.23 25.84
C ASN A 86 2.20 -30.89 24.49
N LYS A 87 1.38 -31.80 23.93
CA LYS A 87 0.64 -31.56 22.68
C LYS A 87 -0.30 -30.36 22.81
N SER A 88 -1.09 -30.28 23.89
CA SER A 88 -1.99 -29.14 24.13
C SER A 88 -1.24 -27.82 24.29
N ARG A 89 -0.08 -27.83 24.96
CA ARG A 89 0.78 -26.62 25.07
C ARG A 89 1.33 -26.18 23.72
N ILE A 90 1.79 -27.13 22.90
CA ILE A 90 2.28 -26.84 21.55
C ILE A 90 1.16 -26.25 20.68
N GLU A 91 -0.05 -26.80 20.74
CA GLU A 91 -1.21 -26.26 20.04
C GLU A 91 -1.54 -24.84 20.51
N ALA A 92 -1.57 -24.58 21.81
CA ALA A 92 -1.80 -23.24 22.35
C ALA A 92 -0.73 -22.22 21.94
N ILE A 93 0.54 -22.64 21.91
CA ILE A 93 1.65 -21.79 21.43
C ILE A 93 1.47 -21.49 19.94
N LYS A 94 1.13 -22.51 19.14
CA LYS A 94 0.89 -22.36 17.70
C LYS A 94 -0.27 -21.40 17.42
N ASP A 95 -1.35 -21.50 18.17
CA ASP A 95 -2.51 -20.62 18.03
C ASP A 95 -2.18 -19.18 18.44
N LYS A 96 -1.46 -19.01 19.55
CA LYS A 96 -0.99 -17.68 19.98
C LYS A 96 -0.08 -17.04 18.93
N MET A 97 0.89 -17.80 18.41
CA MET A 97 1.80 -17.36 17.37
C MET A 97 1.06 -16.99 16.08
N ASN A 98 0.07 -17.80 15.67
CA ASN A 98 -0.75 -17.50 14.50
C ASN A 98 -1.59 -16.23 14.68
N ASN A 99 -2.11 -15.99 15.89
CA ASN A 99 -2.88 -14.79 16.19
C ASN A 99 -2.01 -13.54 16.20
N GLU A 100 -0.83 -13.59 16.84
CA GLU A 100 0.15 -12.49 16.82
C GLU A 100 0.60 -12.19 15.38
N LEU A 101 0.91 -13.22 14.59
CA LEU A 101 1.30 -13.06 13.19
C LEU A 101 0.17 -12.43 12.37
N LYS A 102 -1.08 -12.87 12.54
CA LYS A 102 -2.24 -12.25 11.87
C LYS A 102 -2.42 -10.79 12.26
N GLU A 103 -2.25 -10.46 13.54
CA GLU A 103 -2.36 -9.09 14.02
C GLU A 103 -1.25 -8.20 13.44
N GLU A 104 0.01 -8.64 13.46
CA GLU A 104 1.12 -7.91 12.84
C GLU A 104 0.93 -7.75 11.33
N LEU A 105 0.47 -8.79 10.63
CA LEU A 105 0.19 -8.72 9.19
C LEU A 105 -0.91 -7.70 8.90
N SER A 106 -1.96 -7.64 9.71
CA SER A 106 -3.01 -6.62 9.59
C SER A 106 -2.49 -5.20 9.82
N LYS A 107 -1.63 -5.00 10.83
CA LYS A 107 -1.00 -3.70 11.12
C LYS A 107 -0.08 -3.25 9.97
N LEU A 108 0.72 -4.17 9.43
CA LEU A 108 1.58 -3.91 8.28
C LEU A 108 0.76 -3.56 7.03
N GLN A 109 -0.36 -4.27 6.81
CA GLN A 109 -1.27 -3.99 5.70
C GLN A 109 -1.88 -2.59 5.83
N ASP A 110 -2.34 -2.19 7.02
CA ASP A 110 -2.89 -0.86 7.28
C ASP A 110 -1.83 0.25 7.15
N GLN A 111 -0.61 0.03 7.64
CA GLN A 111 0.50 0.95 7.47
C GLN A 111 0.85 1.12 5.99
N ASN A 112 0.92 0.02 5.24
CA ASN A 112 1.17 0.07 3.80
C ASN A 112 0.07 0.82 3.05
N LYS A 113 -1.20 0.62 3.42
CA LYS A 113 -2.32 1.36 2.83
C LYS A 113 -2.20 2.86 3.10
N LYS A 114 -1.91 3.26 4.34
CA LYS A 114 -1.70 4.68 4.72
C LYS A 114 -0.49 5.28 3.98
N ASN A 115 0.60 4.53 3.85
CA ASN A 115 1.79 4.97 3.13
C ASN A 115 1.47 5.19 1.65
N LEU A 116 0.76 4.25 1.00
CA LEU A 116 0.32 4.39 -0.39
C LEU A 116 -0.60 5.59 -0.59
N GLU A 117 -1.55 5.82 0.30
CA GLU A 117 -2.45 6.98 0.24
C GLU A 117 -1.69 8.30 0.38
N SER A 118 -0.76 8.38 1.35
CA SER A 118 0.10 9.56 1.52
C SER A 118 1.01 9.82 0.33
N LEU A 119 1.49 8.75 -0.33
CA LEU A 119 2.35 8.83 -1.50
C LEU A 119 1.55 9.31 -2.71
N ASN A 120 0.33 8.81 -2.89
CA ASN A 120 -0.60 9.28 -3.93
C ASN A 120 -0.90 10.78 -3.78
N ILE A 121 -1.21 11.25 -2.56
CA ILE A 121 -1.45 12.68 -2.30
C ILE A 121 -0.22 13.52 -2.64
N LYS A 122 0.99 13.07 -2.25
CA LYS A 122 2.23 13.77 -2.57
C LYS A 122 2.48 13.83 -4.08
N VAL A 123 2.30 12.72 -4.78
CA VAL A 123 2.46 12.64 -6.24
C VAL A 123 1.45 13.55 -6.94
N GLU A 124 0.18 13.50 -6.57
CA GLU A 124 -0.87 14.36 -7.15
C GLU A 124 -0.59 15.85 -6.92
N SER A 125 -0.19 16.22 -5.70
CA SER A 125 0.17 17.61 -5.38
C SER A 125 1.37 18.12 -6.19
N LYS A 126 2.38 17.27 -6.40
CA LYS A 126 3.57 17.59 -7.19
C LYS A 126 3.24 17.70 -8.68
N ILE A 127 2.45 16.78 -9.22
CA ILE A 127 1.97 16.85 -10.61
C ILE A 127 1.17 18.13 -10.81
N LYS A 128 0.25 18.46 -9.89
CA LYS A 128 -0.58 19.66 -9.98
C LYS A 128 0.27 20.94 -9.96
N SER A 129 1.27 21.02 -9.09
CA SER A 129 2.16 22.20 -9.01
C SER A 129 3.03 22.33 -10.26
N GLU A 130 3.65 21.26 -10.73
CA GLU A 130 4.48 21.27 -11.95
C GLU A 130 3.67 21.60 -13.21
N VAL A 131 2.46 21.02 -13.35
CA VAL A 131 1.54 21.32 -14.46
C VAL A 131 1.08 22.77 -14.41
N SER A 132 0.70 23.28 -13.23
CA SER A 132 0.26 24.68 -13.09
C SER A 132 1.37 25.68 -13.40
N SER A 133 2.60 25.41 -12.96
CA SER A 133 3.78 26.22 -13.26
C SER A 133 4.09 26.20 -14.75
N SER A 134 4.09 25.02 -15.37
CA SER A 134 4.33 24.86 -16.81
C SER A 134 3.27 25.56 -17.64
N LEU A 135 1.99 25.49 -17.24
CA LEU A 135 0.88 26.18 -17.90
C LEU A 135 1.03 27.71 -17.77
N ALA A 136 1.40 28.21 -16.59
CA ALA A 136 1.65 29.64 -16.39
C ALA A 136 2.82 30.14 -17.26
N GLN A 137 3.92 29.38 -17.34
CA GLN A 137 5.04 29.70 -18.23
C GLN A 137 4.63 29.67 -19.70
N PHE A 138 3.88 28.65 -20.13
CA PHE A 138 3.39 28.55 -21.49
C PHE A 138 2.46 29.71 -21.85
N LYS A 139 1.52 30.07 -20.96
CA LYS A 139 0.64 31.22 -21.13
C LYS A 139 1.43 32.52 -21.29
N SER A 140 2.43 32.74 -20.44
CA SER A 140 3.33 33.90 -20.54
C SER A 140 4.04 33.96 -21.89
N LYS A 141 4.58 32.84 -22.38
CA LYS A 141 5.20 32.75 -23.71
C LYS A 141 4.20 33.01 -24.85
N VAL A 142 2.97 32.53 -24.73
CA VAL A 142 1.90 32.79 -25.72
C VAL A 142 1.54 34.27 -25.73
N ASP A 143 1.44 34.91 -24.57
CA ASP A 143 1.16 36.33 -24.45
C ASP A 143 2.31 37.18 -25.03
N GLN A 144 3.56 36.83 -24.73
CA GLN A 144 4.75 37.44 -25.33
C GLN A 144 4.75 37.30 -26.86
N LEU A 145 4.57 36.08 -27.37
CA LEU A 145 4.54 35.84 -28.82
C LEU A 145 3.41 36.59 -29.51
N LYS A 146 2.27 36.75 -28.83
CA LYS A 146 1.15 37.55 -29.33
C LYS A 146 1.52 39.03 -29.39
N ASP A 147 2.24 39.55 -28.41
CA ASP A 147 2.70 40.94 -28.43
C ASP A 147 3.76 41.15 -29.51
N ASP A 148 4.76 40.28 -29.61
CA ASP A 148 5.77 40.29 -30.67
C ASP A 148 5.13 40.26 -32.07
N TYR A 149 4.11 39.41 -32.27
CA TYR A 149 3.36 39.34 -33.52
C TYR A 149 2.66 40.67 -33.86
N ASN A 150 2.08 41.34 -32.86
CA ASN A 150 1.42 42.64 -33.10
C ASN A 150 2.44 43.72 -33.44
N ASP A 151 3.62 43.69 -32.82
CA ASP A 151 4.72 44.61 -33.10
C ASP A 151 5.25 44.41 -34.53
N MET A 152 5.53 43.16 -34.93
CA MET A 152 5.91 42.83 -36.30
C MET A 152 4.83 43.22 -37.32
N ARG A 153 3.55 42.98 -37.00
CA ARG A 153 2.43 43.39 -37.87
C ARG A 153 2.38 44.90 -38.04
N ARG A 154 2.57 45.65 -36.96
CA ARG A 154 2.63 47.12 -36.97
C ARG A 154 3.77 47.61 -37.86
N GLU A 155 4.98 47.13 -37.64
CA GLU A 155 6.15 47.51 -38.45
C GLU A 155 5.95 47.18 -39.93
N SER A 156 5.38 46.02 -40.24
CA SER A 156 5.06 45.61 -41.60
C SER A 156 4.05 46.55 -42.27
N LEU A 157 3.01 46.99 -41.54
CA LEU A 157 2.03 47.95 -42.05
C LEU A 157 2.66 49.33 -42.29
N ILE A 158 3.49 49.81 -41.37
CA ILE A 158 4.21 51.09 -41.51
C ILE A 158 5.13 51.04 -42.75
N ARG A 159 5.93 49.98 -42.90
CA ARG A 159 6.80 49.79 -44.06
C ARG A 159 6.01 49.81 -45.38
N ARG A 160 4.90 49.06 -45.44
CA ARG A 160 4.01 49.05 -46.61
C ARG A 160 3.37 50.41 -46.87
N ALA A 161 3.03 51.16 -45.83
CA ALA A 161 2.53 52.52 -45.99
C ALA A 161 3.55 53.43 -46.68
N PHE A 162 4.81 53.42 -46.22
CA PHE A 162 5.86 54.22 -46.84
C PHE A 162 6.21 53.78 -48.26
N GLU A 163 6.15 52.47 -48.54
CA GLU A 163 6.31 51.97 -49.91
C GLU A 163 5.19 52.42 -50.84
N HIS A 164 3.93 52.41 -50.39
CA HIS A 164 2.82 52.95 -51.16
C HIS A 164 2.94 54.47 -51.35
N LYS A 165 3.40 55.20 -50.33
CA LYS A 165 3.62 56.66 -50.41
C LYS A 165 4.68 57.00 -51.47
N SER A 166 5.81 56.31 -51.49
CA SER A 166 6.87 56.56 -52.48
C SER A 166 6.41 56.30 -53.92
N LYS A 167 5.48 55.35 -54.10
CA LYS A 167 4.83 55.04 -55.40
C LYS A 167 3.60 55.91 -55.70
N LYS A 168 3.27 56.90 -54.86
CA LYS A 168 2.05 57.73 -54.95
C LYS A 168 0.74 56.92 -55.00
N GLN A 169 0.71 55.76 -54.34
CA GLN A 169 -0.46 54.89 -54.25
C GLN A 169 -1.26 55.19 -52.99
N LEU A 170 -2.59 55.29 -53.09
CA LEU A 170 -3.48 55.63 -51.97
C LEU A 170 -3.49 54.60 -50.82
N GLY A 171 -2.92 53.42 -51.03
CA GLY A 171 -2.87 52.37 -50.01
C GLY A 171 -2.07 52.74 -48.77
N TYR A 172 -1.33 53.86 -48.74
CA TYR A 172 -0.59 54.26 -47.53
C TYR A 172 -1.52 54.71 -46.40
N ILE A 173 -2.59 55.47 -46.67
CA ILE A 173 -3.55 55.88 -45.63
C ILE A 173 -4.28 54.67 -45.05
N LEU A 174 -4.61 53.68 -45.87
CA LEU A 174 -5.25 52.45 -45.39
C LEU A 174 -4.36 51.69 -44.41
N ASN A 175 -3.08 51.52 -44.75
CA ASN A 175 -2.12 50.84 -43.88
C ASN A 175 -1.89 51.62 -42.57
N LEU A 176 -1.76 52.96 -42.62
CA LEU A 176 -1.61 53.79 -41.41
C LEU A 176 -2.88 53.82 -40.56
N THR A 177 -4.05 53.79 -41.18
CA THR A 177 -5.33 53.66 -40.47
C THR A 177 -5.41 52.33 -39.73
N GLU A 178 -4.95 51.24 -40.35
CA GLU A 178 -4.90 49.93 -39.68
C GLU A 178 -3.88 49.89 -38.54
N VAL A 179 -2.75 50.61 -38.66
CA VAL A 179 -1.79 50.80 -37.56
C VAL A 179 -2.46 51.53 -36.39
N LEU A 180 -3.18 52.63 -36.67
CA LEU A 180 -3.91 53.37 -35.64
C LEU A 180 -4.98 52.51 -34.97
N GLU A 181 -5.76 51.73 -35.74
CA GLU A 181 -6.75 50.79 -35.21
C GLU A 181 -6.10 49.74 -34.28
N LEU A 182 -4.93 49.23 -34.65
CA LEU A 182 -4.16 48.28 -33.83
C LEU A 182 -3.69 48.92 -32.52
N ASP A 183 -3.15 50.14 -32.58
CA ASP A 183 -2.64 50.87 -31.41
C ASP A 183 -3.76 51.27 -30.44
N ILE A 184 -4.93 51.70 -30.97
CA ILE A 184 -6.14 51.97 -30.17
C ILE A 184 -6.61 50.69 -29.48
N LYS A 185 -6.70 49.57 -30.21
CA LYS A 185 -7.15 48.29 -29.65
C LYS A 185 -6.26 47.80 -28.51
N LYS A 186 -4.96 48.06 -28.58
CA LYS A 186 -3.96 47.70 -27.56
C LYS A 186 -3.83 48.73 -26.44
N ARG A 187 -4.42 49.93 -26.58
CA ARG A 187 -4.28 51.06 -25.65
C ARG A 187 -2.82 51.45 -25.42
N TRP A 188 -2.06 51.53 -26.51
CA TRP A 188 -0.67 51.97 -26.46
C TRP A 188 -0.56 53.47 -26.69
N ASP A 189 -0.73 54.25 -25.62
CA ASP A 189 -0.87 55.71 -25.69
C ASP A 189 0.25 56.40 -26.49
N PHE A 190 1.50 56.00 -26.27
CA PHE A 190 2.63 56.55 -27.01
C PHE A 190 2.58 56.21 -28.52
N ARG A 191 2.14 54.99 -28.87
CA ARG A 191 2.03 54.55 -30.27
C ARG A 191 0.84 55.18 -30.97
N ILE A 192 -0.26 55.44 -30.26
CA ILE A 192 -1.41 56.17 -30.81
C ILE A 192 -0.95 57.56 -31.27
N SER A 193 -0.16 58.26 -30.45
CA SER A 193 0.38 59.57 -30.83
C SER A 193 1.29 59.49 -32.06
N GLU A 194 2.22 58.53 -32.08
CA GLU A 194 3.12 58.30 -33.23
C GLU A 194 2.33 58.01 -34.52
N SER A 195 1.31 57.15 -34.43
CA SER A 195 0.48 56.78 -35.56
C SER A 195 -0.34 57.96 -36.09
N LEU A 196 -0.85 58.83 -35.20
CA LEU A 196 -1.54 60.07 -35.60
C LEU A 196 -0.58 61.07 -36.26
N GLU A 197 0.66 61.16 -35.79
CA GLU A 197 1.71 61.99 -36.39
C GLU A 197 2.08 61.48 -37.79
N LEU A 198 2.29 60.17 -37.94
CA LEU A 198 2.55 59.53 -39.23
C LEU A 198 1.41 59.78 -40.23
N ILE A 199 0.16 59.66 -39.79
CA ILE A 199 -1.02 59.96 -40.61
C ILE A 199 -1.02 61.44 -41.02
N SER A 200 -0.85 62.35 -40.06
CA SER A 200 -0.82 63.79 -40.30
C SER A 200 0.31 64.21 -41.26
N GLY A 201 1.49 63.59 -41.17
CA GLY A 201 2.63 63.82 -42.06
C GLY A 201 2.51 63.17 -43.43
N CYS A 202 1.52 62.29 -43.64
CA CYS A 202 1.24 61.67 -44.93
C CYS A 202 -0.03 62.21 -45.61
N LEU A 203 -0.90 62.92 -44.90
CA LEU A 203 -2.05 63.61 -45.47
C LEU A 203 -1.60 64.85 -46.24
N ASP A 204 -1.40 64.67 -47.55
CA ASP A 204 -1.24 65.74 -48.53
C ASP A 204 -2.61 66.05 -49.17
N SER A 205 -2.86 67.31 -49.59
CA SER A 205 -4.14 67.83 -50.11
C SER A 205 -4.65 67.20 -51.43
N ALA A 206 -4.00 66.15 -51.92
CA ALA A 206 -4.34 65.45 -53.16
C ALA A 206 -5.18 64.17 -52.94
N PHE A 207 -5.80 63.99 -51.77
CA PHE A 207 -6.44 62.74 -51.38
C PHE A 207 -7.95 62.74 -51.68
N THR A 208 -8.38 62.01 -52.72
CA THR A 208 -9.79 62.01 -53.19
C THR A 208 -10.56 60.70 -52.96
N ASN A 209 -9.96 59.68 -52.35
CA ASN A 209 -10.64 58.39 -52.17
C ASN A 209 -11.52 58.35 -50.91
N SER A 210 -12.84 58.27 -51.13
CA SER A 210 -13.89 58.27 -50.12
C SER A 210 -13.81 57.12 -49.12
N ASP A 211 -13.37 55.93 -49.52
CA ASP A 211 -13.39 54.74 -48.66
C ASP A 211 -12.32 54.80 -47.56
N SER A 212 -11.11 55.20 -47.93
CA SER A 212 -9.99 55.37 -47.00
C SER A 212 -10.28 56.46 -45.97
N LEU A 213 -10.91 57.56 -46.39
CA LEU A 213 -11.31 58.65 -45.50
C LEU A 213 -12.40 58.21 -44.53
N THR A 214 -13.38 57.44 -45.00
CA THR A 214 -14.45 56.90 -44.15
C THR A 214 -13.90 55.97 -43.08
N ARG A 215 -12.96 55.08 -43.44
CA ARG A 215 -12.30 54.20 -42.46
C ARG A 215 -11.44 54.98 -41.47
N LEU A 216 -10.67 55.97 -41.94
CA LEU A 216 -9.88 56.83 -41.07
C LEU A 216 -10.77 57.60 -40.10
N GLN A 217 -11.86 58.20 -40.57
CA GLN A 217 -12.82 58.90 -39.69
C GLN A 217 -13.41 57.98 -38.62
N LYS A 218 -13.71 56.72 -38.99
CA LYS A 218 -14.17 55.71 -38.03
C LYS A 218 -13.12 55.43 -36.96
N ALA A 219 -11.85 55.25 -37.35
CA ALA A 219 -10.75 55.06 -36.42
C ALA A 219 -10.55 56.29 -35.51
N LEU A 220 -10.58 57.51 -36.06
CA LEU A 220 -10.48 58.77 -35.30
C LEU A 220 -11.64 58.95 -34.32
N ASN A 221 -12.84 58.45 -34.65
CA ASN A 221 -13.98 58.48 -33.74
C ASN A 221 -13.86 57.48 -32.58
N SER A 222 -13.00 56.45 -32.71
CA SER A 222 -12.70 55.51 -31.64
C SER A 222 -11.56 55.93 -30.72
N LEU A 223 -10.95 57.10 -30.97
CA LEU A 223 -9.85 57.61 -30.16
C LEU A 223 -10.32 57.98 -28.74
N PRO A 224 -9.47 57.74 -27.73
CA PRO A 224 -9.62 58.31 -26.40
C PRO A 224 -9.67 59.85 -26.42
N PRO A 225 -10.38 60.49 -25.47
CA PRO A 225 -10.61 61.95 -25.47
C PRO A 225 -9.33 62.78 -25.36
N GLU A 226 -8.24 62.21 -24.83
CA GLU A 226 -6.94 62.86 -24.70
C GLU A 226 -6.34 63.25 -26.07
N TYR A 227 -6.75 62.57 -27.15
CA TYR A 227 -6.26 62.82 -28.51
C TYR A 227 -7.17 63.75 -29.33
N ALA A 228 -8.10 64.47 -28.70
CA ALA A 228 -9.06 65.33 -29.39
C ALA A 228 -8.40 66.45 -30.22
N VAL A 229 -7.24 66.95 -29.79
CA VAL A 229 -6.50 68.00 -30.51
C VAL A 229 -5.88 67.44 -31.79
N GLN A 230 -5.17 66.31 -31.70
CA GLN A 230 -4.58 65.64 -32.86
C GLN A 230 -5.67 65.20 -33.84
N LYS A 231 -6.81 64.71 -33.34
CA LYS A 231 -7.99 64.39 -34.14
C LYS A 231 -8.46 65.59 -34.96
N LYS A 232 -8.71 66.74 -34.32
CA LYS A 232 -9.15 67.96 -35.02
C LYS A 232 -8.15 68.42 -36.08
N LEU A 233 -6.86 68.28 -35.81
CA LEU A 233 -5.79 68.63 -36.75
C LEU A 233 -5.82 67.75 -38.00
N ILE A 234 -6.01 66.44 -37.83
CA ILE A 234 -6.15 65.49 -38.95
C ILE A 234 -7.44 65.76 -39.73
N GLU A 235 -8.57 65.99 -39.04
CA GLU A 235 -9.85 66.31 -39.68
C GLU A 235 -9.79 67.62 -40.49
N ALA A 236 -9.04 68.62 -40.02
CA ALA A 236 -8.82 69.86 -40.76
C ALA A 236 -8.02 69.61 -42.06
N LYS A 237 -7.00 68.75 -42.02
CA LYS A 237 -6.22 68.36 -43.21
C LYS A 237 -7.03 67.52 -44.21
N MET A 238 -8.04 66.78 -43.77
CA MET A 238 -8.92 65.99 -44.65
C MET A 238 -9.96 66.84 -45.40
N LYS A 239 -10.25 68.06 -44.93
CA LYS A 239 -11.25 68.97 -45.55
C LYS A 239 -10.64 69.92 -46.58
N LEU A 240 -9.32 69.89 -46.73
CA LEU A 240 -8.53 70.68 -47.69
C LEU A 240 -8.19 69.81 -48.90
#